data_AF-A0A5E4KCJ9-F1
#
_entry.id   AF-A0A5E4KCJ9-F1
#
_cell.length_a   1.000
_cell.length_b   1.000
_cell.length_c   1.000
_cell.angle_alpha   90.00
_cell.angle_beta   90.00
_cell.angle_gamma   90.00
#
_symmetry.space_group_name_H-M   'P 1'
#
loop_
_entity.id
_entity.type
_entity.pdbx_description
1 polymer ?
#
loop_
_entity_poly.entity_id
_entity_poly.type
_entity_poly.pdbx_seq_one_letter_code
_entity_poly.pdbx_strand_id
1 'polypeptide(L)'
;MEFNDRFSRRIKLTEEGWNHIVETHPELKDMLEDLKGVLEDPELIKKSVYNENVVLFYRYYGHIYQGKHMCVVVRLDEESIVTAYITDRIKKGEIVWEKN
;
A
#
# COMPACT_ATOMS: atom_id res chain seq x y z
N MET A 1 -8.65 -10.08 6.48
CA MET A 1 -9.35 -8.77 6.41
C MET A 1 -9.58 -8.41 4.94
N GLU A 2 -10.58 -7.60 4.63
CA GLU A 2 -10.86 -7.12 3.27
C GLU A 2 -11.03 -5.61 3.28
N PHE A 3 -10.50 -4.95 2.25
CA PHE A 3 -10.56 -3.51 2.04
C PHE A 3 -11.05 -3.22 0.61
N ASN A 4 -11.59 -2.03 0.39
CA ASN A 4 -11.81 -1.54 -0.97
C ASN A 4 -10.66 -0.60 -1.34
N ASP A 5 -10.18 -0.71 -2.57
CA ASP A 5 -9.26 0.29 -3.09
C ASP A 5 -10.00 1.45 -3.76
N ARG A 6 -9.24 2.44 -4.22
CA ARG A 6 -9.74 3.63 -4.92
C ARG A 6 -10.59 3.32 -6.16
N PHE A 7 -10.42 2.15 -6.76
CA PHE A 7 -11.15 1.68 -7.94
C PHE A 7 -12.30 0.74 -7.58
N SER A 8 -12.67 0.66 -6.29
CA SER A 8 -13.70 -0.23 -5.76
C SER A 8 -13.39 -1.72 -5.96
N ARG A 9 -12.11 -2.09 -6.10
CA ARG A 9 -11.67 -3.49 -6.08
C ARG A 9 -11.57 -3.95 -4.64
N ARG A 10 -12.00 -5.18 -4.39
CA ARG A 10 -11.92 -5.80 -3.07
C ARG A 10 -10.54 -6.42 -2.89
N ILE A 11 -9.70 -5.80 -2.08
CA ILE A 11 -8.34 -6.26 -1.81
C ILE A 11 -8.30 -6.95 -0.45
N LYS A 12 -7.77 -8.17 -0.43
CA LYS A 12 -7.65 -9.02 0.75
C LYS A 12 -6.31 -8.80 1.44
N LEU A 13 -6.34 -8.75 2.77
CA LEU A 13 -5.17 -8.91 3.62
C LEU A 13 -5.31 -10.23 4.36
N THR A 14 -4.57 -11.24 3.90
CA THR A 14 -4.53 -12.57 4.52
C THR A 14 -3.80 -12.52 5.86
N GLU A 15 -4.01 -13.52 6.71
CA GLU A 15 -3.25 -13.63 7.98
C GLU A 15 -1.75 -13.75 7.72
N GLU A 16 -1.35 -14.52 6.71
CA GLU A 16 0.05 -14.61 6.28
C GLU A 16 0.61 -13.26 5.84
N GLY A 17 -0.14 -12.51 5.03
CA GLY A 17 0.26 -11.17 4.59
C GLY A 17 0.36 -10.18 5.76
N TRP A 18 -0.57 -10.23 6.71
CA TRP A 18 -0.51 -9.39 7.90
C TRP A 18 0.68 -9.75 8.80
N ASN A 19 0.91 -11.04 9.05
CA ASN A 19 2.06 -11.52 9.81
C ASN A 19 3.37 -11.09 9.16
N HIS A 20 3.49 -11.24 7.84
CA HIS A 20 4.65 -10.77 7.10
C HIS A 20 4.89 -9.27 7.28
N ILE A 21 3.83 -8.45 7.20
CA ILE A 21 3.92 -7.00 7.42
C ILE A 21 4.40 -6.70 8.84
N VAL A 22 3.79 -7.27 9.89
CA VAL A 22 4.17 -6.92 11.27
C VAL A 22 5.53 -7.50 11.68
N GLU A 23 6.00 -8.57 11.06
CA GLU A 23 7.33 -9.13 11.29
C GLU A 23 8.44 -8.31 10.62
N THR A 24 8.19 -7.83 9.40
CA THR A 24 9.18 -7.05 8.62
C THR A 24 9.12 -5.55 8.88
N HIS A 25 7.93 -5.05 9.22
CA HIS A 25 7.59 -3.65 9.46
C HIS A 25 6.73 -3.53 10.73
N PRO A 26 7.32 -3.81 11.91
CA PRO A 26 6.59 -3.83 13.18
C PRO A 26 5.92 -2.50 13.53
N GLU A 27 6.42 -1.38 12.98
CA GLU A 27 5.83 -0.06 13.13
C GLU A 27 4.41 0.05 12.57
N LEU A 28 4.01 -0.83 11.63
CA LEU A 28 2.68 -0.82 11.03
C LEU A 28 1.61 -1.56 11.85
N LYS A 29 1.99 -2.25 12.92
CA LYS A 29 1.07 -3.06 13.73
C LYS A 29 -0.15 -2.28 14.23
N ASP A 30 0.04 -1.02 14.58
CA ASP A 30 -1.00 -0.14 15.11
C ASP A 30 -1.51 0.87 14.06
N MET A 31 -1.17 0.67 12.77
CA MET A 31 -1.43 1.61 11.67
C MET A 31 -2.34 1.02 10.59
N LEU A 32 -3.20 0.07 10.96
CA LEU A 32 -4.11 -0.61 10.03
C LEU A 32 -5.09 0.37 9.35
N GLU A 33 -5.55 1.40 10.07
CA GLU A 33 -6.42 2.44 9.51
C GLU A 33 -5.69 3.31 8.48
N ASP A 34 -4.42 3.64 8.71
CA ASP A 34 -3.60 4.33 7.72
C ASP A 34 -3.36 3.46 6.49
N LEU A 35 -3.07 2.17 6.67
CA LEU A 35 -2.93 1.21 5.56
C LEU A 35 -4.20 1.16 4.70
N LYS A 36 -5.37 1.08 5.35
CA LYS A 36 -6.67 1.16 4.67
C LYS A 36 -6.82 2.49 3.93
N GLY A 37 -6.45 3.61 4.55
CA GLY A 37 -6.47 4.93 3.95
C GLY A 37 -5.58 5.07 2.71
N VAL A 38 -4.46 4.34 2.63
CA VAL A 38 -3.61 4.27 1.43
C VAL A 38 -4.34 3.61 0.27
N LEU A 39 -5.15 2.57 0.53
CA LEU A 39 -5.92 1.88 -0.51
C LEU A 39 -7.11 2.72 -0.99
N GLU A 40 -7.87 3.30 -0.06
CA GLU A 40 -9.13 3.99 -0.36
C GLU A 40 -8.90 5.38 -0.98
N ASP A 41 -7.93 6.14 -0.48
CA ASP A 41 -7.62 7.50 -0.93
C ASP A 41 -6.10 7.71 -1.10
N PRO A 42 -5.46 7.01 -2.05
CA PRO A 42 -4.06 7.21 -2.37
C PRO A 42 -3.81 8.61 -2.93
N GLU A 43 -2.56 9.06 -2.86
CA GLU A 43 -2.09 10.23 -3.61
C GLU A 43 -1.44 9.82 -4.93
N LEU A 44 -0.85 8.61 -4.97
CA LEU A 44 -0.15 8.12 -6.14
C LEU A 44 -0.23 6.59 -6.21
N ILE A 45 -0.50 6.06 -7.39
CA ILE A 45 -0.49 4.62 -7.68
C ILE A 45 0.50 4.37 -8.82
N LYS A 46 1.43 3.44 -8.60
CA LYS A 46 2.44 3.07 -9.60
C LYS A 46 2.41 1.59 -9.91
N LYS A 47 2.68 1.24 -11.16
CA LYS A 47 2.92 -0.15 -11.56
C LYS A 47 4.35 -0.52 -11.22
N SER A 48 4.56 -1.73 -10.70
CA SER A 48 5.89 -2.27 -10.44
C SER A 48 6.66 -2.43 -11.75
N VAL A 49 7.96 -2.12 -11.73
CA VAL A 49 8.85 -2.35 -12.88
C VAL A 49 9.20 -3.83 -13.07
N TYR A 50 9.01 -4.65 -12.04
CA TYR A 50 9.42 -6.06 -12.03
C TYR A 50 8.27 -7.04 -12.25
N ASN A 51 7.03 -6.62 -12.01
CA ASN A 51 5.86 -7.49 -12.13
C ASN A 51 4.64 -6.67 -12.54
N GLU A 52 4.03 -7.02 -13.66
CA GLU A 52 2.89 -6.29 -14.22
C GLU A 52 1.60 -6.42 -13.41
N ASN A 53 1.47 -7.48 -12.62
CA ASN A 53 0.33 -7.70 -11.73
C ASN A 53 0.51 -6.97 -10.39
N VAL A 54 1.66 -6.31 -10.15
CA VAL A 54 1.91 -5.63 -8.88
C VAL A 54 1.77 -4.11 -9.05
N VAL A 55 0.95 -3.53 -8.19
CA VAL A 55 0.78 -2.08 -8.07
C VAL A 55 1.14 -1.61 -6.65
N LEU A 56 1.63 -0.38 -6.57
CA LEU A 56 2.09 0.25 -5.35
C LEU A 56 1.26 1.50 -5.12
N PHE A 57 0.49 1.49 -4.04
CA PHE A 57 -0.29 2.63 -3.57
C PHE A 57 0.57 3.44 -2.60
N TYR A 58 0.57 4.75 -2.75
CA TYR A 58 1.28 5.67 -1.88
C TYR A 58 0.34 6.74 -1.33
N ARG A 59 0.52 7.06 -0.06
CA ARG A 59 -0.10 8.20 0.58
C ARG A 59 0.86 8.82 1.58
N TYR A 60 1.00 10.14 1.55
CA TYR A 60 1.73 10.89 2.55
C TYR A 60 0.91 11.06 3.82
N TYR A 61 1.58 10.89 4.96
CA TYR A 61 1.01 11.17 6.27
C TYR A 61 1.97 12.05 7.07
N GLY A 62 1.52 13.26 7.40
CA GLY A 62 2.30 14.21 8.19
C GLY A 62 2.58 13.74 9.63
N HIS A 63 1.71 12.88 10.17
CA HIS A 63 1.84 12.36 11.54
C HIS A 63 2.85 11.19 11.62
N ILE A 64 3.21 10.55 10.51
CA ILE A 64 4.13 9.41 10.46
C ILE A 64 5.57 9.92 10.36
N TYR A 65 6.38 9.69 11.39
CA TYR A 65 7.82 10.04 11.43
C TYR A 65 8.13 11.46 10.90
N GLN A 66 7.33 12.45 11.30
CA GLN A 66 7.45 13.86 10.87
C GLN A 66 7.27 14.06 9.36
N GLY A 67 6.50 13.20 8.69
CA GLY A 67 6.18 13.32 7.27
C GLY A 67 6.83 12.24 6.42
N LYS A 68 6.12 11.12 6.25
CA LYS A 68 6.54 10.01 5.37
C LYS A 68 5.38 9.49 4.53
N HIS A 69 5.73 8.77 3.48
CA HIS A 69 4.75 8.00 2.72
C HIS A 69 4.58 6.63 3.34
N MET A 70 3.34 6.17 3.44
CA MET A 70 3.05 4.74 3.54
C MET A 70 2.87 4.19 2.13
N CYS A 71 3.55 3.08 1.85
CA CYS A 71 3.40 2.32 0.61
C CYS A 71 2.66 1.02 0.90
N VAL A 72 1.61 0.71 0.16
CA VAL A 72 0.92 -0.58 0.19
C VAL A 72 1.09 -1.26 -1.17
N VAL A 73 1.62 -2.48 -1.15
CA VAL A 73 1.90 -3.27 -2.35
C VAL A 73 0.80 -4.30 -2.54
N VAL A 74 0.10 -4.19 -3.67
CA VAL A 74 -1.03 -5.05 -4.01
C VAL A 74 -0.68 -5.86 -5.24
N ARG A 75 -1.00 -7.16 -5.18
CA ARG A 75 -0.95 -8.08 -6.31
C ARG A 75 -2.37 -8.24 -6.86
N LEU A 76 -2.58 -7.82 -8.10
CA LEU A 76 -3.90 -7.64 -8.73
C LEU A 76 -4.55 -8.96 -9.15
N ASP A 77 -3.77 -9.94 -9.60
CA ASP A 77 -4.25 -11.28 -9.99
C ASP A 77 -4.73 -12.11 -8.80
N GLU A 78 -4.19 -11.85 -7.60
CA GLU A 78 -4.63 -12.46 -6.35
C GLU A 78 -5.57 -11.56 -5.53
N GLU A 79 -5.78 -10.32 -5.98
CA GLU A 79 -6.49 -9.26 -5.27
C GLU A 79 -6.05 -9.17 -3.79
N SER A 80 -4.74 -9.21 -3.54
CA SER A 80 -4.18 -9.37 -2.19
C SER A 80 -3.07 -8.35 -1.90
N ILE A 81 -2.96 -7.95 -0.63
CA ILE A 81 -1.81 -7.17 -0.14
C ILE A 81 -0.64 -8.12 0.06
N VAL A 82 0.48 -7.80 -0.59
CA VAL A 82 1.74 -8.55 -0.46
C VAL A 82 2.55 -8.04 0.74
N THR A 83 2.65 -6.71 0.87
CA THR A 83 3.37 -6.05 1.96
C THR A 83 2.97 -4.57 2.04
N ALA A 84 3.32 -3.92 3.14
CA ALA A 84 3.23 -2.48 3.32
C ALA A 84 4.44 -2.01 4.13
N TYR A 85 4.89 -0.77 3.90
CA TYR A 85 6.04 -0.19 4.60
C TYR A 85 6.01 1.33 4.55
N ILE A 86 6.72 1.97 5.47
CA ILE A 86 6.91 3.42 5.47
C ILE A 86 8.20 3.77 4.71
N THR A 87 8.14 4.83 3.91
CA THR A 87 9.24 5.23 3.03
C THR A 87 9.30 6.75 2.87
N ASP A 88 10.51 7.26 2.66
CA ASP A 88 10.78 8.64 2.25
C ASP A 88 10.82 8.79 0.71
N ARG A 89 10.77 7.67 -0.03
CA ARG A 89 10.95 7.62 -1.47
C ARG A 89 9.80 6.90 -2.15
N ILE A 90 9.36 7.47 -3.26
CA ILE A 90 8.46 6.82 -4.22
C ILE A 90 9.29 5.96 -5.18
N LYS A 91 8.93 4.68 -5.35
CA LYS A 91 9.65 3.80 -6.29
C LYS A 91 9.48 4.26 -7.74
N LYS A 92 10.48 3.91 -8.57
CA LYS A 92 10.38 4.04 -10.04
C LYS A 92 9.30 3.10 -10.57
N GLY A 93 8.74 3.44 -11.72
CA GLY A 93 7.62 2.72 -12.34
C GLY A 93 6.69 3.65 -13.09
N GLU A 94 5.81 3.07 -13.89
CA GLU A 94 4.74 3.77 -14.59
C GLU A 94 3.73 4.32 -13.58
N ILE A 95 3.28 5.55 -13.79
CA ILE A 95 2.19 6.13 -13.00
C ILE A 95 0.89 5.57 -13.56
N VAL A 96 0.17 4.80 -12.73
CA VAL A 96 -1.16 4.28 -13.06
C VAL A 96 -2.20 5.35 -12.78
N TRP A 97 -2.01 6.10 -11.70
CA TRP A 97 -2.92 7.15 -11.27
C TRP A 97 -2.22 8.11 -10.31
N GLU A 98 -2.58 9.38 -10.35
CA GLU A 98 -2.10 10.43 -9.45
C GLU A 98 -3.27 11.34 -9.06
N LYS A 99 -3.30 11.75 -7.79
CA LYS A 99 -4.34 12.65 -7.27
C LYS A 99 -4.07 14.07 -7.76
N ASN A 100 -5.05 14.65 -8.45
CA ASN A 100 -5.06 16.06 -8.88
C ASN A 100 -5.71 16.97 -7.84
#